data_AF-A0A3S4BI59-F1
#
_entry.id   AF-A0A3S4BI59-F1
#
_cell.length_a   1.000
_cell.length_b   1.000
_cell.length_c   1.000
_cell.angle_alpha   90.00
_cell.angle_beta   90.00
_cell.angle_gamma   90.00
#
_symmetry.space_group_name_H-M   'P 1'
#
loop_
_entity.id
_entity.type
_entity.pdbx_description
1 polymer ?
#
loop_
_entity_poly.entity_id
_entity_poly.type
_entity_poly.pdbx_seq_one_letter_code
_entity_poly.pdbx_strand_id
1 'polypeptide(L)'
;MRALVYVVDRSHPQYAGRLDLEQQLHLVRQGHGQSGPNRDYVVATVRELEQQGCRDAQLHAIARRLTAADARPPHDRPSDAPST
;
A
#
# COMPACT_ATOMS: atom_id res chain seq x y z
N MET A 1 0.34 4.03 34.47
CA MET A 1 0.67 4.75 33.22
C MET A 1 -0.62 5.13 32.51
N ARG A 2 -0.71 6.29 31.83
CA ARG A 2 -1.90 6.73 31.08
C ARG A 2 -1.47 7.17 29.68
N ALA A 3 -2.25 6.85 28.66
CA ALA A 3 -2.00 7.19 27.26
C ALA A 3 -3.27 7.75 26.60
N LEU A 4 -3.09 8.62 25.60
CA LEU A 4 -4.15 9.14 24.75
C LEU A 4 -4.05 8.49 23.37
N VAL A 5 -5.17 8.04 22.82
CA VAL A 5 -5.24 7.43 21.50
C VAL A 5 -6.43 7.99 20.72
N TYR A 6 -6.29 8.03 19.40
CA TYR A 6 -7.38 8.34 18.48
C TYR A 6 -7.87 7.05 17.85
N VAL A 7 -9.18 6.82 17.88
CA VAL A 7 -9.84 5.66 17.28
C VAL A 7 -10.89 6.12 16.28
N VAL A 8 -11.10 5.33 15.24
CA VAL A 8 -12.10 5.64 14.21
C VAL A 8 -13.51 5.48 14.75
N ASP A 9 -14.39 6.43 14.43
CA ASP A 9 -15.84 6.28 14.61
C ASP A 9 -16.40 5.40 13.48
N ARG A 10 -16.97 4.25 13.84
CA ARG A 10 -17.52 3.28 12.88
C ARG A 10 -18.87 3.71 12.28
N SER A 11 -19.52 4.74 12.84
CA SER A 11 -20.74 5.32 12.28
C SER A 11 -20.46 6.38 11.22
N HIS A 12 -19.21 6.82 11.09
CA HIS A 12 -18.84 7.89 10.16
C HIS A 12 -18.99 7.43 8.70
N PRO A 13 -19.57 8.24 7.79
CA PRO A 13 -19.81 7.85 6.39
C PRO A 13 -18.55 7.44 5.60
N GLN A 14 -17.37 7.89 6.04
CA GLN A 14 -16.09 7.54 5.42
C GLN A 14 -15.46 6.26 5.98
N TYR A 15 -16.06 5.65 7.00
CA TYR A 15 -15.60 4.36 7.51
C TYR A 15 -16.00 3.25 6.54
N ALA A 16 -15.01 2.74 5.80
CA ALA A 16 -15.23 1.73 4.76
C ALA A 16 -15.63 0.34 5.28
N GLY A 17 -15.72 0.15 6.60
CA GLY A 17 -16.13 -1.12 7.19
C GLY A 17 -15.09 -2.22 7.05
N ARG A 18 -15.55 -3.48 7.00
CA ARG A 18 -14.70 -4.65 6.78
C ARG A 18 -14.54 -4.85 5.28
N LEU A 19 -13.29 -4.84 4.83
CA LEU A 19 -12.91 -5.05 3.46
C LEU A 19 -12.05 -6.31 3.37
N ASP A 20 -12.21 -7.10 2.32
CA ASP A 20 -11.27 -8.17 2.03
C ASP A 20 -9.93 -7.60 1.54
N LEU A 21 -8.94 -8.47 1.37
CA LEU A 21 -7.59 -8.07 0.99
C LEU A 21 -7.52 -7.45 -0.42
N GLU A 22 -8.34 -7.91 -1.37
CA GLU A 22 -8.37 -7.38 -2.74
C GLU A 22 -9.01 -5.99 -2.77
N GLN A 23 -10.11 -5.81 -2.04
CA GLN A 23 -10.78 -4.53 -1.88
C GLN A 23 -9.84 -3.50 -1.23
N GLN A 24 -9.14 -3.89 -0.16
CA GLN A 24 -8.14 -3.02 0.47
C GLN A 24 -7.03 -2.65 -0.52
N LEU A 25 -6.49 -3.62 -1.25
CA LEU A 25 -5.43 -3.39 -2.23
C LEU A 25 -5.89 -2.45 -3.36
N HIS A 26 -7.11 -2.65 -3.87
CA HIS A 26 -7.71 -1.79 -4.89
C HIS A 26 -7.83 -0.34 -4.40
N LEU A 27 -8.39 -0.14 -3.20
CA LEU A 27 -8.54 1.20 -2.60
C LEU A 27 -7.18 1.87 -2.33
N VAL A 28 -6.19 1.12 -1.85
CA VAL A 28 -4.85 1.66 -1.58
C VAL A 28 -4.13 2.05 -2.87
N ARG A 29 -4.30 1.28 -3.95
CA ARG A 29 -3.68 1.58 -5.26
C ARG A 29 -4.21 2.86 -5.88
N GLN A 30 -5.51 3.11 -5.79
CA GLN A 30 -6.13 4.30 -6.39
C GLN A 30 -6.18 5.52 -5.46
N GLY A 31 -5.92 5.34 -4.17
CA GLY A 31 -6.03 6.40 -3.18
C GLY A 31 -4.92 7.44 -3.32
N HIS A 32 -5.30 8.71 -3.43
CA HIS A 32 -4.38 9.85 -3.41
C HIS A 32 -4.93 10.94 -2.48
N GLY A 33 -4.13 11.31 -1.49
CA GLY A 33 -4.45 12.39 -0.55
C GLY A 33 -3.55 13.60 -0.75
N GLN A 34 -3.72 14.62 0.10
CA GLN A 34 -2.88 15.82 0.10
C GLN A 34 -1.40 15.51 0.31
N SER A 35 -1.08 14.44 1.05
CA SER A 35 0.28 13.99 1.32
C SER A 35 0.85 13.06 0.24
N GLY A 36 0.13 12.82 -0.85
CA GLY A 36 0.55 11.96 -1.95
C GLY A 36 -0.20 10.62 -2.05
N PRO A 37 0.34 9.65 -2.80
CA PRO A 37 -0.28 8.34 -3.02
C PRO A 37 -0.39 7.53 -1.72
N ASN A 38 -1.55 6.93 -1.47
CA ASN A 38 -1.80 6.07 -0.30
C ASN A 38 -0.86 4.84 -0.29
N ARG A 39 -0.54 4.33 -1.49
CA ARG A 39 0.47 3.30 -1.69
C ARG A 39 1.79 3.62 -0.99
N ASP A 40 2.32 4.81 -1.20
CA ASP A 40 3.64 5.21 -0.68
C ASP A 40 3.61 5.29 0.84
N TYR A 41 2.50 5.80 1.38
CA TYR A 41 2.24 5.80 2.82
C TYR A 41 2.22 4.38 3.42
N VAL A 42 1.51 3.44 2.79
CA VAL A 42 1.42 2.04 3.28
C VAL A 42 2.79 1.37 3.26
N VAL A 43 3.57 1.51 2.19
CA VAL A 43 4.90 0.91 2.07
C VAL A 43 5.87 1.50 3.11
N ALA A 44 5.87 2.83 3.28
CA ALA A 44 6.69 3.49 4.29
C ALA A 44 6.30 3.07 5.72
N THR A 45 5.00 2.97 6.00
CA THR A 45 4.49 2.56 7.32
C THR A 45 4.92 1.13 7.67
N VAL A 46 4.83 0.18 6.74
CA VAL A 46 5.29 -1.20 6.97
C VAL A 46 6.79 -1.22 7.27
N ARG A 47 7.60 -0.49 6.50
CA ARG A 47 9.04 -0.39 6.73
C ARG A 47 9.36 0.18 8.12
N GLU A 48 8.59 1.15 8.60
CA GLU A 48 8.78 1.73 9.93
C GLU A 48 8.38 0.76 11.04
N LEU A 49 7.26 0.05 10.88
CA LEU A 49 6.85 -1.01 11.82
C LEU A 49 7.93 -2.10 11.94
N GLU A 50 8.50 -2.53 10.82
CA GLU A 50 9.59 -3.53 10.80
C GLU A 50 10.83 -3.04 11.55
N GLN A 51 11.21 -1.77 11.39
CA GLN A 51 12.34 -1.17 12.12
C GLN A 51 12.12 -1.13 13.64
N GLN A 52 10.86 -0.98 14.08
CA GLN A 52 10.48 -1.01 15.48
C GLN A 52 10.25 -2.44 16.01
N GLY A 53 10.44 -3.47 15.19
CA GLY A 53 10.21 -4.87 15.56
C GLY A 53 8.74 -5.28 15.60
N CYS A 54 7.84 -4.46 15.06
CA CYS A 54 6.41 -4.74 14.99
C CYS A 54 6.04 -5.43 13.67
N ARG A 55 5.08 -6.36 13.72
CA ARG A 55 4.55 -7.05 12.54
C ARG A 55 3.03 -7.06 12.52
N ASP A 56 2.46 -6.71 11.37
CA ASP A 56 1.04 -6.81 11.07
C ASP A 56 0.85 -7.64 9.80
N ALA A 57 0.30 -8.85 9.93
CA ALA A 57 0.24 -9.81 8.84
C ALA A 57 -0.54 -9.29 7.61
N GLN A 58 -1.63 -8.56 7.82
CA GLN A 58 -2.49 -8.08 6.74
C GLN A 58 -1.84 -6.88 6.04
N LEU A 59 -1.33 -5.91 6.79
CA LEU A 59 -0.69 -4.72 6.23
C LEU A 59 0.60 -5.09 5.46
N HIS A 60 1.38 -6.04 5.98
CA HIS A 60 2.57 -6.55 5.27
C HIS A 60 2.18 -7.32 3.99
N ALA A 61 1.05 -8.04 3.98
CA ALA A 61 0.56 -8.69 2.77
C ALA A 61 0.18 -7.66 1.68
N ILE A 62 -0.46 -6.55 2.07
CA ILE A 62 -0.78 -5.45 1.15
C ILE A 62 0.52 -4.83 0.60
N ALA A 63 1.46 -4.46 1.46
CA ALA A 63 2.72 -3.84 1.05
C ALA A 63 3.51 -4.72 0.07
N ARG A 64 3.62 -6.03 0.33
CA ARG A 64 4.27 -6.98 -0.60
C ARG A 64 3.60 -7.01 -1.98
N ARG A 65 2.27 -6.96 -2.04
CA ARG A 65 1.53 -6.96 -3.31
C ARG A 65 1.61 -5.64 -4.06
N LEU A 66 1.79 -4.53 -3.34
CA LEU A 66 2.08 -3.24 -3.95
C LEU A 66 3.46 -3.29 -4.62
N THR A 67 4.52 -3.60 -3.87
CA THR A 67 5.90 -3.58 -4.38
C THR A 67 6.14 -4.60 -5.50
N ALA A 68 5.51 -5.79 -5.44
CA ALA A 68 5.60 -6.77 -6.51
C ALA A 68 5.02 -6.27 -7.86
N ALA A 69 4.03 -5.38 -7.84
CA ALA A 69 3.45 -4.82 -9.06
C ALA A 69 4.34 -3.74 -9.72
N ASP A 70 5.22 -3.08 -8.97
CA ASP A 70 6.19 -2.13 -9.53
C ASP A 70 7.39 -2.83 -10.17
N ALA A 71 7.66 -4.07 -9.76
CA ALA A 71 8.66 -4.93 -10.37
C ALA A 71 8.16 -5.48 -11.72
N ARG A 72 7.81 -4.61 -12.67
CA ARG A 72 7.56 -5.03 -14.06
C ARG A 72 8.86 -5.63 -14.63
N PRO A 73 8.85 -6.87 -15.16
CA PRO A 73 10.03 -7.41 -15.82
C PRO A 73 10.43 -6.53 -17.02
N PRO A 74 11.72 -6.32 -17.28
CA PRO A 74 12.20 -5.49 -18.39
C PRO A 74 12.02 -6.22 -19.73
N HIS A 75 10.80 -6.36 -20.23
CA HIS A 75 10.55 -6.79 -21.61
C HIS A 75 9.27 -6.18 -22.16
N ASP A 76 9.41 -5.00 -22.77
CA ASP A 76 8.89 -4.73 -24.12
C ASP A 76 9.50 -3.41 -24.63
N ARG A 77 10.67 -3.49 -25.26
CA ARG A 77 11.13 -2.47 -26.21
C ARG A 77 11.17 -3.17 -27.57
N PRO A 78 10.44 -2.71 -28.60
CA PRO A 78 10.64 -3.25 -29.93
C PRO A 78 12.11 -3.08 -30.31
N SER A 79 12.70 -4.20 -30.73
CA SER A 79 14.07 -4.28 -31.22
C SER A 79 14.14 -3.62 -32.59
N ASP A 80 14.43 -2.33 -32.65
CA ASP A 80 14.96 -1.72 -33.87
C ASP A 80 16.41 -2.19 -34.04
N ALA A 81 16.56 -3.38 -34.63
CA ALA A 81 17.83 -3.85 -35.17
C ALA A 81 18.08 -3.14 -36.53
N PRO A 82 19.34 -2.86 -36.88
CA PRO A 82 19.65 -1.99 -38.02
C PRO A 82 19.49 -2.75 -39.34
N SER A 83 18.83 -2.13 -40.32
CA SER A 83 18.93 -2.58 -41.71
C SER A 83 20.16 -1.95 -42.34
N THR A 84 21.04 -2.84 -42.80
CA THR A 84 22.11 -2.65 -43.79
C THR A 84 21.71 -1.73 -44.95
#